data_AF-A0A2W5PQW4-F1
#
_entry.id   AF-A0A2W5PQW4-F1
#
_cell.length_a   1.000
_cell.length_b   1.000
_cell.length_c   1.000
_cell.angle_alpha   90.00
_cell.angle_beta   90.00
_cell.angle_gamma   90.00
#
_symmetry.space_group_name_H-M   'P 1'
#
loop_
_entity.id
_entity.type
_entity.pdbx_description
1 polymer ?
#
loop_
_entity_poly.entity_id
_entity_poly.type
_entity_poly.pdbx_seq_one_letter_code
_entity_poly.pdbx_strand_id
1 'polypeptide(L)'
;MTRSFFRTLTLPLLAAGAVLLSLPALAQRAQHAHVHGKVELGIAVDGPSVTIEMESPLDNLLGFERAPRTDVEKNAVEQMVARLRAADHLFQIDPAAGCKLGPVQLESAALGLGKAEPDKDGHAELEATFAFNCTNAAKA
;
A
#
# COMPACT_ATOMS: atom_id res chain seq x y z
N MET A 1 38.49 74.32 15.39
CA MET A 1 39.75 73.75 15.92
C MET A 1 39.61 73.57 17.43
N THR A 2 39.22 72.39 17.88
CA THR A 2 39.22 72.02 19.30
C THR A 2 39.57 70.53 19.37
N ARG A 3 40.82 70.24 19.72
CA ARG A 3 41.32 68.87 19.90
C ARG A 3 40.96 68.39 21.29
N SER A 4 40.32 67.21 21.32
CA SER A 4 39.87 66.48 22.50
C SER A 4 41.05 65.99 23.34
N PHE A 5 40.96 66.17 24.66
CA PHE A 5 41.88 65.63 25.66
C PHE A 5 41.34 64.30 26.22
N PHE A 6 42.20 63.29 26.17
CA PHE A 6 42.37 62.12 27.03
C PHE A 6 41.29 61.76 28.06
N ARG A 7 40.89 60.47 28.05
CA ARG A 7 40.97 59.65 29.27
C ARG A 7 41.09 58.15 28.95
N THR A 8 42.20 57.58 29.37
CA THR A 8 42.45 56.14 29.50
C THR A 8 41.60 55.55 30.64
N LEU A 9 41.11 54.31 30.51
CA LEU A 9 41.38 53.23 31.50
C LEU A 9 40.73 51.87 31.15
N THR A 10 41.56 50.82 31.25
CA THR A 10 41.29 49.43 31.73
C THR A 10 40.43 48.43 30.94
N LEU A 11 41.12 47.36 30.53
CA LEU A 11 40.66 46.00 30.17
C LEU A 11 39.89 45.33 31.32
N PRO A 12 38.92 44.42 31.05
CA PRO A 12 39.31 43.01 31.01
C PRO A 12 38.58 42.15 29.95
N LEU A 13 39.25 41.05 29.63
CA LEU A 13 38.80 39.88 28.89
C LEU A 13 37.52 39.28 29.49
N LEU A 14 36.44 39.17 28.70
CA LEU A 14 35.28 38.34 29.00
C LEU A 14 34.98 37.46 27.78
N ALA A 15 35.50 36.24 27.81
CA ALA A 15 35.01 35.15 26.98
C ALA A 15 33.59 34.80 27.46
N ALA A 16 32.59 35.01 26.63
CA ALA A 16 31.23 34.53 26.86
C ALA A 16 30.84 33.60 25.71
N GLY A 17 30.68 32.32 26.04
CA GLY A 17 30.55 31.21 25.11
C GLY A 17 29.33 31.31 24.20
N ALA A 18 29.55 31.00 22.92
CA ALA A 18 28.48 30.69 21.98
C ALA A 18 27.89 29.32 22.36
N VAL A 19 26.79 29.33 23.11
CA VAL A 19 25.97 28.13 23.33
C VAL A 19 25.20 27.87 22.04
N LEU A 20 25.74 26.98 21.20
CA LEU A 20 25.00 26.39 20.08
C LEU A 20 23.94 25.46 20.67
N LEU A 21 22.70 25.95 20.79
CA LEU A 21 21.55 25.11 21.09
C LEU A 21 21.29 24.20 19.88
N SER A 22 21.73 22.94 19.97
CA SER A 22 21.33 21.86 19.08
C SER A 22 19.83 21.64 19.20
N LEU A 23 19.04 22.20 18.29
CA LEU A 23 17.61 21.86 18.15
C LEU A 23 17.52 20.38 17.76
N PRO A 24 16.79 19.52 18.50
CA PRO A 24 16.51 18.18 18.01
C PRO A 24 15.55 18.35 16.83
N ALA A 25 16.00 17.96 15.64
CA ALA A 25 15.11 17.80 14.51
C ALA A 25 14.08 16.72 14.88
N LEU A 26 12.86 17.12 15.20
CA LEU A 26 11.72 16.22 15.29
C LEU A 26 11.53 15.62 13.90
N ALA A 27 12.04 14.41 13.69
CA ALA A 27 11.71 13.61 12.53
C ALA A 27 10.20 13.36 12.55
N GLN A 28 9.45 14.13 11.76
CA GLN A 28 8.06 13.82 11.49
C GLN A 28 8.06 12.53 10.67
N ARG A 29 7.78 11.39 11.32
CA ARG A 29 7.35 10.20 10.60
C ARG A 29 6.08 10.61 9.85
N ALA A 30 6.19 10.77 8.54
CA ALA A 30 5.02 10.92 7.69
C ALA A 30 4.15 9.67 7.92
N GLN A 31 3.01 9.84 8.59
CA GLN A 31 1.95 8.86 8.51
C GLN A 31 1.48 8.96 7.06
N HIS A 32 1.79 7.95 6.25
CA HIS A 32 1.31 7.92 4.87
C HIS A 32 -0.21 8.11 4.87
N ALA A 33 -0.72 8.81 3.87
CA ALA A 33 -2.17 8.95 3.72
C ALA A 33 -2.74 7.53 3.50
N HIS A 34 -3.46 7.02 4.50
CA HIS A 34 -4.14 5.73 4.40
C HIS A 34 -5.35 5.90 3.48
N VAL A 35 -5.23 5.44 2.23
CA VAL A 35 -6.33 5.48 1.26
C VAL A 35 -7.16 4.22 1.42
N HIS A 36 -8.16 4.29 2.29
CA HIS A 36 -9.21 3.26 2.36
C HIS A 36 -10.25 3.49 1.26
N GLY A 37 -10.88 2.43 0.77
CA GLY A 37 -11.92 2.48 -0.25
C GLY A 37 -11.42 2.50 -1.69
N LYS A 38 -10.13 2.25 -1.94
CA LYS A 38 -9.57 2.12 -3.29
C LYS A 38 -9.08 0.70 -3.54
N VAL A 39 -9.44 0.15 -4.69
CA VAL A 39 -8.89 -1.08 -5.26
C VAL A 39 -8.14 -0.71 -6.54
N GLU A 40 -6.96 -1.26 -6.75
CA GLU A 40 -6.25 -1.14 -8.02
C GLU A 40 -6.50 -2.38 -8.87
N LEU A 41 -6.80 -2.17 -10.16
CA LEU A 41 -7.01 -3.24 -11.13
C LEU A 41 -6.11 -3.00 -12.35
N GLY A 42 -5.24 -3.96 -12.63
CA GLY A 42 -4.48 -4.06 -13.88
C GLY A 42 -5.14 -5.06 -14.81
N ILE A 43 -5.27 -4.74 -16.10
CA ILE A 43 -5.80 -5.67 -17.10
C ILE A 43 -4.81 -5.73 -18.26
N ALA A 44 -4.40 -6.95 -18.60
CA ALA A 44 -3.52 -7.22 -19.72
C ALA A 44 -4.15 -8.25 -20.67
N VAL A 45 -3.96 -8.03 -21.97
CA VAL A 45 -4.32 -9.00 -23.01
C VAL A 45 -3.04 -9.40 -23.73
N ASP A 46 -2.66 -10.67 -23.61
CA ASP A 46 -1.45 -11.23 -24.24
C ASP A 46 -1.76 -12.58 -24.89
N GLY A 47 -1.58 -12.65 -26.20
CA GLY A 47 -1.93 -13.82 -27.00
C GLY A 47 -3.41 -14.24 -26.79
N PRO A 48 -3.69 -15.48 -26.34
CA PRO A 48 -5.04 -15.93 -26.01
C PRO A 48 -5.46 -15.62 -24.56
N SER A 49 -4.64 -14.92 -23.77
CA SER A 49 -4.86 -14.71 -22.34
C SER A 49 -5.36 -13.30 -22.05
N VAL A 50 -6.35 -13.20 -21.15
CA VAL A 50 -6.68 -11.98 -20.44
C VAL A 50 -6.32 -12.18 -18.98
N THR A 51 -5.49 -11.31 -18.42
CA THR A 51 -5.09 -11.34 -17.02
C THR A 51 -5.61 -10.11 -16.33
N ILE A 52 -6.26 -10.30 -15.19
CA ILE A 52 -6.71 -9.22 -14.29
C ILE A 52 -5.91 -9.37 -13.01
N GLU A 53 -5.15 -8.34 -12.66
CA GLU A 53 -4.44 -8.20 -11.40
C GLU A 53 -5.21 -7.24 -10.51
N MET A 54 -5.34 -7.58 -9.23
CA MET A 54 -6.04 -6.78 -8.23
C MET A 54 -5.18 -6.63 -6.99
N GLU A 55 -5.04 -5.40 -6.53
CA GLU A 55 -4.44 -5.06 -5.24
C GLU A 55 -5.47 -4.27 -4.42
N SER A 56 -5.68 -4.70 -3.17
CA SER A 56 -6.66 -4.08 -2.30
C SER A 56 -6.29 -4.23 -0.83
N PRO A 57 -6.41 -3.15 -0.04
CA PRO A 57 -6.44 -3.24 1.41
C PRO A 57 -7.53 -4.22 1.84
N LEU A 58 -7.24 -5.05 2.85
CA LEU A 58 -8.23 -6.01 3.35
C LEU A 58 -9.48 -5.33 3.93
N ASP A 59 -9.39 -4.08 4.39
CA ASP A 59 -10.53 -3.30 4.86
C ASP A 59 -11.63 -3.17 3.79
N ASN A 60 -11.26 -2.99 2.53
CA ASN A 60 -12.22 -2.87 1.43
C ASN A 60 -13.07 -4.14 1.23
N LEU A 61 -12.53 -5.30 1.62
CA LEU A 61 -13.14 -6.61 1.35
C LEU A 61 -13.77 -7.22 2.60
N LEU A 62 -13.20 -6.94 3.78
CA LEU A 62 -13.53 -7.60 5.04
C LEU A 62 -13.87 -6.62 6.18
N GLY A 63 -13.53 -5.33 6.03
CA GLY A 63 -13.66 -4.31 7.08
C GLY A 63 -12.59 -4.38 8.17
N PHE A 64 -11.46 -5.06 7.92
CA PHE A 64 -10.30 -5.10 8.81
C PHE A 64 -9.00 -5.48 8.07
N GLU A 65 -7.85 -5.02 8.59
CA GLU A 65 -6.51 -5.22 8.00
C GLU A 65 -5.59 -6.13 8.84
N ARG A 66 -6.16 -7.14 9.50
CA ARG A 66 -5.44 -8.04 10.40
C ARG A 66 -5.85 -9.49 10.17
N ALA A 67 -5.09 -10.41 10.76
CA ALA A 67 -5.52 -11.81 10.80
C ALA A 67 -6.90 -11.97 11.48
N PRO A 68 -7.78 -12.84 10.96
CA PRO A 68 -9.10 -13.07 11.54
C PRO A 68 -8.97 -13.77 12.90
N ARG A 69 -9.77 -13.33 13.88
CA ARG A 69 -9.71 -13.80 15.28
C ARG A 69 -10.97 -14.51 15.73
N THR A 70 -12.11 -14.22 15.11
CA THR A 70 -13.40 -14.83 15.45
C THR A 70 -13.87 -15.76 14.34
N ASP A 71 -14.81 -16.65 14.66
CA ASP A 71 -15.37 -17.55 13.64
C ASP A 71 -16.17 -16.79 12.58
N VAL A 72 -16.77 -15.64 12.94
CA VAL A 72 -17.42 -14.73 11.99
C VAL A 72 -16.41 -14.15 11.01
N GLU A 73 -15.26 -13.65 11.50
CA GLU A 73 -14.20 -13.10 10.64
C GLU A 73 -13.58 -14.19 9.74
N LYS A 74 -13.35 -15.40 10.26
CA LYS A 74 -12.83 -16.53 9.47
C LYS A 74 -13.80 -16.92 8.35
N ASN A 75 -15.09 -17.02 8.66
CA ASN A 75 -16.11 -17.32 7.65
C ASN A 75 -16.21 -16.20 6.60
N ALA A 76 -16.07 -14.92 6.98
CA ALA A 76 -16.03 -13.82 6.03
C ALA A 76 -14.83 -13.94 5.07
N VAL A 77 -13.65 -14.31 5.59
CA VAL A 77 -12.45 -14.60 4.77
C VAL A 77 -12.71 -15.76 3.80
N GLU A 78 -13.28 -16.87 4.27
CA GLU A 78 -13.60 -18.03 3.43
C GLU A 78 -14.57 -17.67 2.30
N GLN A 79 -15.61 -16.88 2.61
CA GLN A 79 -16.59 -16.42 1.61
C GLN A 79 -15.97 -15.47 0.59
N MET A 80 -15.13 -14.52 1.03
CA MET A 80 -14.39 -13.64 0.14
C MET A 80 -13.48 -14.46 -0.79
N VAL A 81 -12.70 -15.40 -0.25
CA VAL A 81 -11.83 -16.29 -1.03
C VAL A 81 -12.63 -17.11 -2.04
N ALA A 82 -13.75 -17.71 -1.63
CA ALA A 82 -14.60 -18.49 -2.52
C ALA A 82 -15.15 -17.63 -3.68
N ARG A 83 -15.58 -16.40 -3.38
CA ARG A 83 -16.08 -15.46 -4.38
C ARG A 83 -15.00 -15.05 -5.38
N LEU A 84 -13.78 -14.75 -4.92
CA LEU A 84 -12.67 -14.39 -5.80
C LEU A 84 -12.18 -15.58 -6.64
N ARG A 85 -12.22 -16.81 -6.11
CA ARG A 85 -11.92 -18.02 -6.89
C ARG A 85 -12.96 -18.31 -7.98
N ALA A 86 -14.16 -17.77 -7.84
CA ALA A 86 -15.25 -17.82 -8.83
C ALA A 86 -15.26 -16.54 -9.69
N ALA A 87 -14.08 -16.12 -10.18
CA ALA A 87 -13.89 -14.82 -10.83
C ALA A 87 -14.66 -14.64 -12.16
N ASP A 88 -15.08 -15.73 -12.82
CA ASP A 88 -16.01 -15.68 -13.96
C ASP A 88 -17.41 -15.18 -13.60
N HIS A 89 -17.78 -15.20 -12.31
CA HIS A 89 -18.99 -14.55 -11.82
C HIS A 89 -18.78 -13.07 -11.46
N LEU A 90 -17.52 -12.60 -11.41
CA LEU A 90 -17.16 -11.22 -11.09
C LEU A 90 -16.86 -10.40 -12.33
N PHE A 91 -16.14 -11.00 -13.28
CA PHE A 91 -15.70 -10.36 -14.51
C PHE A 91 -16.42 -10.97 -15.71
N GLN A 92 -17.26 -10.16 -16.35
CA GLN A 92 -17.89 -10.53 -17.61
C GLN A 92 -17.05 -9.98 -18.75
N ILE A 93 -16.24 -10.84 -19.35
CA ILE A 93 -15.53 -10.54 -20.60
C ILE A 93 -16.53 -10.74 -21.76
N ASP A 94 -16.40 -9.96 -22.84
CA ASP A 94 -17.31 -10.06 -23.99
C ASP A 94 -17.42 -11.54 -24.45
N PRO A 95 -18.64 -12.12 -24.55
CA PRO A 95 -18.82 -13.50 -24.97
C PRO A 95 -18.20 -13.83 -26.33
N ALA A 96 -18.03 -12.85 -27.23
CA ALA A 96 -17.37 -13.02 -28.51
C ALA A 96 -15.88 -13.39 -28.38
N ALA A 97 -15.25 -13.12 -27.23
CA ALA A 97 -13.88 -13.53 -26.93
C ALA A 97 -13.76 -15.02 -26.54
N GLY A 98 -14.87 -15.65 -26.15
CA GLY A 98 -14.91 -17.06 -25.76
C GLY A 98 -14.03 -17.40 -24.56
N CYS A 99 -13.86 -16.45 -23.64
CA CYS A 99 -13.00 -16.58 -22.47
C CYS A 99 -13.58 -17.56 -21.43
N LYS A 100 -12.69 -18.33 -20.81
CA LYS A 100 -12.98 -19.21 -19.67
C LYS A 100 -12.00 -18.94 -18.54
N LEU A 101 -12.50 -18.97 -17.31
CA LEU A 101 -11.64 -18.81 -16.13
C LEU A 101 -10.58 -19.90 -16.11
N GLY A 102 -9.35 -19.46 -15.94
CA GLY A 102 -8.16 -20.27 -15.73
C GLY A 102 -7.71 -20.21 -14.28
N PRO A 103 -6.39 -20.23 -14.03
CA PRO A 103 -5.85 -20.12 -12.68
C PRO A 103 -6.26 -18.81 -11.97
N VAL A 104 -6.54 -18.94 -10.67
CA VAL A 104 -6.73 -17.80 -9.75
C VAL A 104 -5.73 -17.91 -8.61
N GLN A 105 -4.89 -16.90 -8.47
CA GLN A 105 -3.91 -16.75 -7.40
C GLN A 105 -4.42 -15.70 -6.41
N LEU A 106 -4.31 -15.99 -5.12
CA LEU A 106 -4.66 -15.07 -4.04
C LEU A 106 -3.51 -15.10 -3.04
N GLU A 107 -3.00 -13.93 -2.69
CA GLU A 107 -1.86 -13.76 -1.80
C GLU A 107 -2.16 -12.71 -0.74
N SER A 108 -1.96 -13.07 0.52
CA SER A 108 -2.11 -12.16 1.65
C SER A 108 -1.48 -12.77 2.89
N ALA A 109 -0.45 -12.10 3.41
CA ALA A 109 0.28 -12.58 4.57
C ALA A 109 -0.62 -12.64 5.83
N ALA A 110 -1.48 -11.63 6.01
CA ALA A 110 -2.39 -11.55 7.15
C ALA A 110 -3.47 -12.64 7.13
N LEU A 111 -3.85 -13.12 5.94
CA LEU A 111 -4.83 -14.20 5.79
C LEU A 111 -4.19 -15.59 5.64
N GLY A 112 -2.86 -15.68 5.57
CA GLY A 112 -2.15 -16.93 5.33
C GLY A 112 -2.41 -17.50 3.93
N LEU A 113 -2.62 -16.64 2.92
CA LEU A 113 -2.85 -17.02 1.54
C LEU A 113 -1.57 -16.90 0.71
N GLY A 114 -1.31 -17.89 -0.14
CA GLY A 114 -0.17 -17.88 -1.05
C GLY A 114 1.18 -17.89 -0.33
N LYS A 115 2.18 -17.22 -0.92
CA LYS A 115 3.52 -17.04 -0.34
C LYS A 115 3.81 -15.56 -0.06
N ALA A 116 2.81 -14.81 0.37
CA ALA A 116 2.96 -13.40 0.70
C ALA A 116 3.85 -13.21 1.95
N GLU A 117 4.80 -12.27 1.86
CA GLU A 117 5.54 -11.78 3.01
C GLU A 117 4.80 -10.61 3.67
N PRO A 118 4.98 -10.38 4.98
CA PRO A 118 4.40 -9.22 5.64
C PRO A 118 4.95 -7.92 5.04
N ASP A 119 4.06 -7.04 4.61
CA ASP A 119 4.44 -5.71 4.15
C ASP A 119 5.07 -4.90 5.30
N LYS A 120 6.12 -4.16 4.96
CA LYS A 120 6.84 -3.27 5.87
C LYS A 120 6.15 -1.90 6.01
N ASP A 121 5.28 -1.55 5.07
CA ASP A 121 4.60 -0.25 5.01
C ASP A 121 3.25 -0.24 5.77
N GLY A 122 2.87 -1.37 6.36
CA GLY A 122 1.96 -1.42 7.51
C GLY A 122 0.50 -1.79 7.22
N HIS A 123 0.13 -2.00 5.96
CA HIS A 123 -1.19 -2.52 5.60
C HIS A 123 -1.15 -4.01 5.32
N ALA A 124 -2.24 -4.68 5.69
CA ALA A 124 -2.48 -6.02 5.19
C ALA A 124 -3.23 -5.91 3.87
N GLU A 125 -2.54 -6.27 2.79
CA GLU A 125 -3.07 -6.27 1.44
C GLU A 125 -3.60 -7.67 1.05
N LEU A 126 -4.49 -7.67 0.05
CA LEU A 126 -4.78 -8.83 -0.78
C LEU A 126 -4.34 -8.52 -2.20
N GLU A 127 -3.43 -9.34 -2.70
CA GLU A 127 -3.09 -9.41 -4.12
C GLU A 127 -3.82 -10.59 -4.74
N ALA A 128 -4.40 -10.38 -5.92
CA ALA A 128 -5.07 -11.42 -6.68
C ALA A 128 -4.74 -11.34 -8.17
N THR A 129 -4.55 -12.50 -8.78
CA THR A 129 -4.39 -12.63 -10.23
C THR A 129 -5.46 -13.58 -10.75
N PHE A 130 -6.22 -13.12 -11.74
CA PHE A 130 -7.27 -13.88 -12.41
C PHE A 130 -6.89 -14.04 -13.89
N ALA A 131 -6.57 -15.25 -14.31
CA ALA A 131 -6.29 -15.54 -15.71
C ALA A 131 -7.54 -16.08 -16.41
N PHE A 132 -7.78 -15.61 -17.63
CA PHE A 132 -8.83 -16.10 -18.52
C PHE A 132 -8.20 -16.55 -19.84
N ASN A 133 -8.53 -17.76 -20.26
CA ASN A 133 -8.11 -18.30 -21.55
C ASN A 133 -9.23 -18.08 -22.57
N CYS A 134 -8.93 -17.37 -23.64
CA CYS A 134 -9.88 -16.92 -24.65
C CYS A 134 -9.58 -17.56 -26.00
N THR A 135 -10.64 -17.86 -26.77
CA THR A 135 -10.51 -18.31 -28.15
C THR A 135 -10.25 -17.15 -29.11
N ASN A 136 -10.65 -15.94 -28.73
CA ASN A 136 -10.39 -14.70 -29.47
C ASN A 136 -10.19 -13.52 -28.52
N ALA A 137 -9.03 -13.44 -27.87
CA ALA A 137 -8.75 -12.38 -26.90
C ALA A 137 -8.80 -10.95 -27.47
N ALA A 138 -8.66 -10.77 -28.79
CA ALA A 138 -8.84 -9.47 -29.46
C ALA A 138 -10.30 -8.96 -29.44
N LYS A 139 -11.25 -9.79 -28.99
CA LYS A 139 -12.65 -9.45 -28.76
C LYS A 139 -12.99 -9.30 -27.28
N ALA A 140 -12.02 -9.46 -26.38
CA ALA A 140 -12.22 -9.38 -24.93
C ALA A 140 -12.62 -7.97 -24.49
#